data_AF-A0A372J7A7-F1
#
_entry.id   AF-A0A372J7A7-F1
#
_cell.length_a   1.000
_cell.length_b   1.000
_cell.length_c   1.000
_cell.angle_alpha   90.00
_cell.angle_beta   90.00
_cell.angle_gamma   90.00
#
_symmetry.space_group_name_H-M   'P 1'
#
loop_
_entity.id
_entity.type
_entity.pdbx_description
1 polymer ?
#
loop_
_entity_poly.entity_id
_entity_poly.type
_entity_poly.pdbx_seq_one_letter_code
_entity_poly.pdbx_strand_id
1 'polypeptide(L)' 'MRDLCTALVSNRRTGMAIGILMASRRISEQAASDLLRQASQSRNVELQELAEEVTWTGTLR' A
#
# COMPACT_ATOMS: atom_id res chain seq x y z
N MET A 1 -11.95 8.44 22.34
CA MET A 1 -11.97 9.26 21.11
C MET A 1 -10.55 9.37 20.56
N ARG A 2 -9.99 8.24 20.15
CA ARG A 2 -8.80 8.09 19.32
C ARG A 2 -9.36 7.26 18.16
N ASP A 3 -9.32 7.68 16.91
CA ASP A 3 -8.39 7.08 15.94
C ASP A 3 -8.50 7.74 14.54
N LEU A 4 -8.98 8.98 14.42
CA LEU A 4 -9.09 9.61 13.09
C LEU A 4 -7.71 9.87 12.45
N CYS A 5 -6.71 10.31 13.23
CA CYS A 5 -5.39 10.60 12.69
C CYS A 5 -4.66 9.35 12.18
N THR A 6 -4.79 8.22 12.87
CA THR A 6 -4.15 6.96 12.48
C THR A 6 -4.70 6.45 11.15
N ALA A 7 -6.03 6.51 10.97
CA ALA A 7 -6.68 6.13 9.73
C ALA A 7 -6.29 7.05 8.54
N LEU A 8 -6.11 8.35 8.79
CA LEU A 8 -5.70 9.31 7.75
C LEU A 8 -4.24 9.12 7.32
N VAL A 9 -3.33 8.89 8.27
CA VAL A 9 -1.91 8.64 7.97
C VAL A 9 -1.74 7.30 7.24
N SER A 10 -2.48 6.27 7.67
CA SER A 10 -2.51 4.96 7.00
C SER A 10 -3.03 5.08 5.56
N ASN A 11 -4.13 5.82 5.33
CA ASN A 11 -4.64 6.08 3.98
C ASN A 11 -3.63 6.78 3.07
N ARG A 12 -2.88 7.75 3.59
CA ARG A 12 -1.87 8.46 2.78
C ARG A 12 -0.74 7.54 2.33
N ARG A 13 -0.23 6.67 3.20
CA ARG A 13 0.86 5.72 2.86
C ARG A 13 0.39 4.69 1.84
N THR A 14 -0.80 4.14 2.03
CA THR A 14 -1.41 3.22 1.07
C THR A 14 -1.60 3.88 -0.30
N GLY A 15 -2.04 5.14 -0.35
CA GLY A 15 -2.16 5.90 -1.59
C GLY A 15 -0.81 6.13 -2.30
N MET A 16 0.27 6.42 -1.57
CA MET A 16 1.61 6.57 -2.15
C MET A 16 2.12 5.25 -2.74
N ALA A 17 1.96 4.15 -2.00
CA ALA A 17 2.34 2.82 -2.47
C ALA A 17 1.57 2.42 -3.74
N ILE A 18 0.26 2.68 -3.77
CA ILE A 18 -0.58 2.47 -4.96
C ILE A 18 -0.04 3.27 -6.14
N GLY A 19 0.24 4.57 -5.98
CA GLY A 19 0.79 5.41 -7.03
C GLY A 19 2.13 4.91 -7.58
N ILE A 20 3.01 4.43 -6.69
CA ILE A 20 4.29 3.82 -7.07
C ILE A 20 4.08 2.54 -7.89
N LEU A 21 3.14 1.68 -7.50
CA LEU A 21 2.82 0.45 -8.23
C LEU A 21 2.19 0.75 -9.59
N MET A 22 1.30 1.73 -9.67
CA MET A 22 0.73 2.20 -10.94
C MET A 22 1.83 2.70 -11.87
N ALA A 23 2.77 3.51 -11.36
CA ALA A 23 3.85 4.06 -12.17
C ALA A 23 4.85 2.99 -12.62
N SER A 24 5.26 2.08 -11.73
CA SER A 24 6.26 1.05 -11.99
C SER A 24 5.74 -0.11 -12.84
N ARG A 25 4.49 -0.54 -12.62
CA ARG A 25 3.89 -1.72 -13.28
C ARG A 25 2.87 -1.36 -14.36
N ARG A 26 2.55 -0.08 -14.56
CA ARG A 26 1.56 0.42 -15.54
C ARG A 26 0.17 -0.22 -15.36
N ILE A 27 -0.25 -0.38 -14.11
CA ILE A 27 -1.55 -0.95 -13.73
C ILE A 27 -2.50 0.13 -13.23
N SER A 28 -3.80 -0.19 -13.18
CA SER A 28 -4.82 0.69 -12.61
C SER A 28 -4.71 0.80 -11.08
N GLU A 29 -5.30 1.85 -10.52
CA GLU A 29 -5.38 2.06 -9.07
C GLU A 29 -6.00 0.86 -8.36
N GLN A 30 -7.12 0.35 -8.90
CA GLN A 30 -7.81 -0.81 -8.35
C GLN A 30 -6.91 -2.05 -8.34
N ALA A 31 -6.22 -2.33 -9.45
CA ALA A 31 -5.31 -3.46 -9.54
C ALA A 31 -4.10 -3.32 -8.59
N ALA A 32 -3.59 -2.10 -8.39
CA ALA A 32 -2.51 -1.84 -7.44
C ALA A 32 -2.96 -2.03 -5.98
N SER A 33 -4.17 -1.57 -5.64
CA SER A 33 -4.79 -1.77 -4.33
C SER A 33 -5.01 -3.26 -4.02
N ASP A 34 -5.54 -4.00 -5.00
CA ASP A 34 -5.76 -5.43 -4.88
C ASP A 34 -4.44 -6.20 -4.75
N LEU A 35 -3.39 -5.80 -5.48
CA LEU A 35 -2.03 -6.35 -5.35
C LEU A 35 -1.44 -6.14 -3.95
N LEU A 36 -1.55 -4.92 -3.40
CA LEU A 36 -1.11 -4.62 -2.04
C LEU A 36 -1.85 -5.46 -1.01
N ARG A 37 -3.18 -5.60 -1.16
CA ARG A 37 -4.00 -6.42 -0.27
C ARG A 37 -3.65 -7.91 -0.37
N GLN A 38 -3.48 -8.45 -1.57
CA GLN A 38 -3.09 -9.84 -1.78
C GLN A 38 -1.70 -10.14 -1.19
N ALA A 39 -0.74 -9.25 -1.42
CA ALA A 39 0.60 -9.41 -0.88
C ALA A 39 0.62 -9.34 0.66
N SER A 40 -0.16 -8.42 1.25
CA SER A 40 -0.32 -8.32 2.72
C SER A 40 -0.90 -9.61 3.30
N GLN A 41 -1.93 -10.16 2.67
CA GLN A 41 -2.52 -11.44 3.09
C GLN A 41 -1.54 -12.61 2.91
N SER A 42 -0.83 -12.68 1.78
CA SER A 42 0.12 -13.77 1.50
C SER A 42 1.31 -13.78 2.46
N ARG A 43 1.76 -12.61 2.90
CA ARG A 43 2.88 -12.44 3.84
C ARG A 43 2.41 -12.41 5.30
N ASN A 44 1.10 -12.40 5.53
CA ASN A 44 0.47 -12.24 6.85
C ASN A 44 1.00 -11.00 7.60
N VAL A 45 1.19 -9.90 6.88
CA VAL A 45 1.69 -8.61 7.41
C VAL A 45 0.61 -7.54 7.30
N GLU A 46 0.68 -6.53 8.16
CA GLU A 46 -0.24 -5.39 8.08
C GLU A 46 -0.08 -4.64 6.74
N LEU A 47 -1.21 -4.26 6.14
CA LEU A 47 -1.23 -3.53 4.85
C LEU A 47 -0.40 -2.24 4.91
N GLN A 48 -0.38 -1.58 6.06
CA GLN A 48 0.35 -0.33 6.27
C GLN A 48 1.87 -0.54 6.26
N GLU A 49 2.35 -1.63 6.85
CA GLU A 49 3.76 -1.99 6.85
C GLU A 49 4.23 -2.31 5.42
N LEU A 50 3.42 -3.06 4.68
CA LEU A 50 3.70 -3.36 3.28
C LEU A 50 3.65 -2.12 2.38
N ALA A 51 2.69 -1.21 2.60
CA ALA A 51 2.63 0.06 1.88
C ALA A 51 3.86 0.92 2.17
N GLU A 52 4.37 0.90 3.41
CA GLU A 52 5.61 1.57 3.77
C GLU A 52 6.79 0.92 3.02
N GLU A 53 6.94 -0.41 3.03
CA GLU A 53 7.96 -1.12 2.26
C GLU A 53 7.95 -0.76 0.77
N VAL A 54 6.78 -0.75 0.12
CA VAL A 54 6.65 -0.36 -1.29
C VAL A 54 7.02 1.10 -1.50
N THR A 55 6.67 1.99 -0.56
CA THR A 55 7.04 3.40 -0.63
C THR A 55 8.56 3.59 -0.55
N TRP A 56 9.24 2.81 0.27
CA TRP A 56 10.69 2.86 0.45
C TRP A 56 11.47 2.18 -0.67
N THR A 57 10.98 1.05 -1.18
CA THR A 57 11.71 0.21 -2.17
C THR A 57 11.29 0.48 -3.61
N GLY A 58 10.13 1.10 -3.83
CA GLY A 58 9.57 1.30 -5.15
C GLY A 58 8.96 0.04 -5.79
N THR A 59 9.02 -1.11 -5.11
CA THR A 59 8.66 -2.41 -5.68
C THR A 59 7.96 -3.30 -4.67
N LEU A 60 6.93 -4.01 -5.11
CA LEU A 60 6.33 -5.12 -4.35
C LEU A 60 7.05 -6.42 -4.72
N ARG A 61 7.68 -7.09 -3.74
CA ARG A 61 8.31 -8.41 -3.87
C ARG A 61 7.43 -9.50 -3.26
#